data_AF-A0AAW8IGR0-F1
#
_entry.id   AF-A0AAW8IGR0-F1
#
_cell.length_a   1.000
_cell.length_b   1.000
_cell.length_c   1.000
_cell.angle_alpha   90.00
_cell.angle_beta   90.00
_cell.angle_gamma   90.00
#
_symmetry.space_group_name_H-M   'P 1'
#
loop_
_entity.id
_entity.type
_entity.pdbx_description
1 polymer ?
#
loop_
_entity_poly.entity_id
_entity_poly.type
_entity_poly.pdbx_seq_one_letter_code
_entity_poly.pdbx_strand_id
1 'polypeptide(L)'
;MKNSLIKYSALALISAFTMTSCASSKSADNTNLPIDILDRPADESSKKYDEANLDKLKSIIESEIAKEKCTSSSDWAFAPMGAKACGGPVSYIAYPKKIETSILTRIENYTQTMSEFNKKYGITSDCMMIAEPSGIRCQDEKAVLIY
;
A
#
# COMPACT_ATOMS: atom_id res chain seq x y z
N MET A 1 34.63 34.03 -41.00
CA MET A 1 34.98 33.16 -39.86
C MET A 1 34.06 31.95 -39.89
N LYS A 2 34.65 30.75 -40.00
CA LYS A 2 34.10 29.39 -39.83
C LYS A 2 32.88 28.97 -40.68
N ASN A 3 33.21 28.40 -41.85
CA ASN A 3 32.48 27.26 -42.43
C ASN A 3 32.50 26.07 -41.46
N SER A 4 31.42 25.28 -41.42
CA SER A 4 31.43 23.83 -41.64
C SER A 4 30.03 23.25 -41.37
N LEU A 5 29.31 22.85 -42.42
CA LEU A 5 29.35 21.53 -43.06
C LEU A 5 28.38 20.53 -42.41
N ILE A 6 27.25 20.42 -43.11
CA ILE A 6 26.38 19.25 -43.20
C ILE A 6 27.21 17.95 -43.24
N LYS A 7 26.87 17.02 -42.34
CA LYS A 7 27.01 15.57 -42.57
C LYS A 7 25.75 14.88 -42.05
N TYR A 8 24.70 14.89 -42.86
CA TYR A 8 23.61 13.93 -42.74
C TYR A 8 24.21 12.55 -43.01
N SER A 9 24.46 11.80 -41.94
CA SER A 9 24.81 10.39 -42.06
C SER A 9 23.53 9.65 -42.41
N ALA A 10 23.40 9.33 -43.69
CA ALA A 10 22.55 8.24 -44.13
C ALA A 10 23.05 6.97 -43.43
N LEU A 11 22.22 6.37 -42.58
CA LEU A 11 22.05 4.92 -42.53
C LEU A 11 20.75 4.62 -41.78
N ALA A 12 19.84 4.00 -42.52
CA ALA A 12 18.58 3.47 -42.04
C ALA A 12 18.79 2.44 -40.93
N LEU A 13 17.94 2.46 -39.92
CA LEU A 13 17.41 1.25 -39.30
C LEU A 13 15.94 1.50 -38.98
N ILE A 14 15.12 1.03 -39.90
CA ILE A 14 13.67 0.92 -39.80
C ILE A 14 13.40 -0.08 -38.66
N SER A 15 13.04 0.41 -37.48
CA SER A 15 12.34 -0.41 -36.49
C SER A 15 10.87 -0.02 -36.53
N ALA A 16 10.19 -0.49 -37.58
CA ALA A 16 8.74 -0.59 -37.57
C ALA A 16 8.38 -1.66 -36.54
N PHE A 17 8.17 -1.24 -35.29
CA PHE A 17 7.43 -2.05 -34.32
C PHE A 17 5.96 -2.03 -34.76
N THR A 18 5.66 -2.83 -35.78
CA THR A 18 4.28 -3.17 -36.13
C THR A 18 3.73 -3.95 -34.95
N MET A 19 2.78 -3.37 -34.22
CA MET A 19 1.98 -4.09 -33.25
C MET A 19 1.14 -5.10 -34.05
N THR A 20 1.66 -6.30 -34.24
CA THR A 20 0.85 -7.45 -34.61
C THR A 20 -0.01 -7.74 -33.39
N SER A 21 -1.23 -7.20 -33.40
CA SER A 21 -2.30 -7.65 -32.53
C SER A 21 -2.39 -9.17 -32.69
N CYS A 22 -2.08 -9.92 -31.62
CA CYS A 22 -2.44 -11.33 -31.58
C CYS A 22 -3.95 -11.41 -31.70
N ALA A 23 -4.43 -11.79 -32.88
CA ALA A 23 -5.76 -12.37 -33.01
C ALA A 23 -5.75 -13.64 -32.17
N SER A 24 -6.28 -13.54 -30.95
CA SER A 24 -6.49 -14.68 -30.06
C SER A 24 -7.38 -15.68 -30.78
N SER A 25 -6.79 -16.76 -31.27
CA SER A 25 -7.49 -17.86 -31.90
C SER A 25 -8.42 -18.49 -30.86
N LYS A 26 -9.73 -18.42 -31.10
CA LYS A 26 -10.66 -19.32 -30.44
C LYS A 26 -10.40 -20.77 -30.88
N SER A 27 -10.61 -21.66 -29.92
CA SER A 27 -10.76 -23.13 -30.00
C SER A 27 -9.50 -23.98 -30.01
N ALA A 28 -9.20 -24.56 -28.84
CA ALA A 28 -9.23 -26.00 -28.66
C ALA A 28 -9.49 -26.36 -27.18
N ASP A 29 -10.48 -27.21 -27.02
CA ASP A 29 -10.84 -28.06 -25.89
C ASP A 29 -9.67 -28.46 -24.96
N ASN A 30 -9.79 -28.12 -23.68
CA ASN A 30 -9.24 -28.92 -22.57
C ASN A 30 -10.19 -28.76 -21.38
N THR A 31 -11.04 -29.78 -21.19
CA THR A 31 -11.96 -29.96 -20.07
C THR A 31 -11.28 -30.32 -18.73
N ASN A 32 -10.04 -29.86 -18.49
CA ASN A 32 -9.34 -30.00 -17.21
C ASN A 32 -8.63 -28.71 -16.83
N LEU A 33 -9.40 -27.63 -16.64
CA LEU A 33 -8.95 -26.55 -15.78
C LEU A 33 -9.03 -27.05 -14.33
N PRO A 34 -7.95 -27.02 -13.53
CA PRO A 34 -7.98 -27.49 -12.16
C PRO A 34 -9.05 -26.76 -11.35
N ILE A 35 -9.69 -27.51 -10.46
CA ILE A 35 -10.72 -27.06 -9.52
C ILE A 35 -10.42 -25.64 -9.03
N ASP A 36 -11.44 -24.83 -9.24
CA ASP A 36 -11.60 -23.43 -8.93
C ASP A 36 -10.82 -22.99 -7.68
N ILE A 37 -10.00 -21.96 -7.81
CA ILE A 37 -9.31 -21.32 -6.66
C ILE A 37 -10.36 -20.83 -5.63
N LEU A 38 -11.62 -20.64 -6.05
CA LEU A 38 -12.75 -20.30 -5.19
C LEU A 38 -13.21 -21.45 -4.26
N ASP A 39 -12.93 -22.71 -4.59
CA ASP A 39 -13.37 -23.88 -3.82
C ASP A 39 -12.32 -24.35 -2.79
N ARG A 40 -11.14 -23.72 -2.74
CA ARG A 40 -10.15 -24.04 -1.71
C ARG A 40 -10.62 -23.44 -0.38
N PRO A 41 -10.91 -24.24 0.65
CA PRO A 41 -11.26 -23.69 1.95
C PRO A 41 -10.14 -22.76 2.40
N ALA A 42 -10.50 -21.55 2.83
CA ALA A 42 -9.54 -20.66 3.44
C ALA A 42 -8.96 -21.39 4.66
N ASP A 43 -7.63 -21.54 4.70
CA ASP A 43 -6.97 -21.99 5.92
C ASP A 43 -6.94 -20.80 6.87
N GLU A 44 -8.09 -20.54 7.49
CA GLU A 44 -8.31 -19.44 8.43
C GLU A 44 -7.44 -19.55 9.69
N SER A 45 -6.79 -20.71 9.89
CA SER A 45 -5.85 -20.94 10.99
C SER A 45 -4.41 -20.57 10.66
N SER A 46 -4.09 -20.38 9.38
CA SER A 46 -2.72 -20.12 8.92
C SER A 46 -2.23 -18.72 9.26
N LYS A 47 -0.92 -18.60 9.47
CA LYS A 47 -0.24 -17.30 9.60
C LYS A 47 -0.53 -16.36 8.44
N LYS A 48 -0.53 -16.91 7.22
CA LYS A 48 -0.79 -16.15 5.99
C LYS A 48 -2.20 -15.55 5.96
N TYR A 49 -3.19 -16.26 6.49
CA TYR A 49 -4.56 -15.74 6.59
C TYR A 49 -4.64 -14.56 7.55
N ASP A 50 -4.00 -14.68 8.73
CA ASP A 50 -3.98 -13.58 9.70
C ASP A 50 -3.19 -12.37 9.18
N GLU A 51 -2.09 -12.58 8.45
CA GLU A 51 -1.35 -11.52 7.75
C GLU A 51 -2.26 -10.79 6.74
N ALA A 52 -3.00 -11.54 5.92
CA ALA A 52 -3.94 -10.96 4.97
C ALA A 52 -5.08 -10.17 5.65
N ASN A 53 -5.52 -10.62 6.84
CA ASN A 53 -6.52 -9.88 7.62
C ASN A 53 -5.95 -8.54 8.15
N LEU A 54 -4.70 -8.54 8.63
CA LEU A 54 -4.02 -7.29 9.03
C LEU A 54 -3.87 -6.32 7.85
N ASP A 55 -3.46 -6.82 6.68
CA ASP A 55 -3.33 -6.01 5.46
C ASP A 55 -4.68 -5.42 5.03
N LYS A 56 -5.76 -6.20 5.16
CA LYS A 56 -7.12 -5.74 4.89
C LYS A 56 -7.54 -4.62 5.83
N LEU A 57 -7.32 -4.77 7.14
CA LEU A 57 -7.65 -3.74 8.13
C LEU A 57 -6.88 -2.44 7.87
N LYS A 58 -5.58 -2.55 7.59
CA LYS A 58 -4.73 -1.42 7.21
C LYS A 58 -5.25 -0.73 5.94
N SER A 59 -5.56 -1.50 4.91
CA SER A 59 -6.08 -0.97 3.64
C SER A 59 -7.42 -0.25 3.80
N ILE A 60 -8.29 -0.71 4.70
CA ILE A 60 -9.56 -0.04 5.02
C ILE A 60 -9.30 1.33 5.65
N ILE A 61 -8.38 1.42 6.61
CA ILE A 61 -7.99 2.69 7.26
C ILE A 61 -7.43 3.67 6.22
N GLU A 62 -6.45 3.22 5.43
CA GLU A 62 -5.81 4.04 4.40
C GLU A 62 -6.80 4.52 3.33
N SER A 63 -7.71 3.64 2.90
CA SER A 63 -8.74 3.97 1.91
C SER A 63 -9.81 4.91 2.45
N GLU A 64 -10.12 4.85 3.75
CA GLU A 64 -11.06 5.78 4.38
C GLU A 64 -10.44 7.18 4.48
N ILE A 65 -9.17 7.27 4.87
CA ILE A 65 -8.41 8.52 4.93
C ILE A 65 -8.23 9.13 3.53
N ALA A 66 -7.92 8.31 2.52
CA ALA A 66 -7.66 8.76 1.16
C ALA A 66 -8.87 9.39 0.44
N LYS A 67 -10.08 9.30 1.01
CA LYS A 67 -11.27 10.01 0.51
C LYS A 67 -11.17 11.53 0.72
N GLU A 68 -10.27 11.96 1.59
CA GLU A 68 -10.13 13.35 1.98
C GLU A 68 -8.86 13.99 1.43
N LYS A 69 -9.03 15.17 0.85
CA LYS A 69 -7.91 15.98 0.36
C LYS A 69 -7.36 16.86 1.49
N CYS A 70 -6.05 16.90 1.63
CA CYS A 70 -5.38 17.81 2.55
C CYS A 70 -5.21 19.18 1.90
N THR A 71 -5.98 20.15 2.38
CA THR A 71 -5.87 21.57 1.99
C THR A 71 -5.34 22.45 3.13
N SER A 72 -5.71 22.13 4.38
CA SER A 72 -5.18 22.75 5.60
C SER A 72 -4.73 21.69 6.60
N SER A 73 -3.52 21.82 7.14
CA SER A 73 -3.02 20.92 8.18
C SER A 73 -3.79 21.04 9.49
N SER A 74 -4.49 22.16 9.74
CA SER A 74 -5.35 22.34 10.92
C SER A 74 -6.48 21.32 11.00
N ASP A 75 -6.90 20.80 9.85
CA ASP A 75 -8.07 19.92 9.71
C ASP A 75 -7.67 18.44 9.84
N TRP A 76 -6.39 18.19 10.07
CA TRP A 76 -5.80 16.86 10.20
C TRP A 76 -5.18 16.69 11.58
N ALA A 77 -5.15 15.44 12.03
CA ALA A 77 -4.45 14.98 13.23
C ALA A 77 -3.65 13.72 12.87
N PHE A 78 -2.84 13.23 13.79
CA PHE A 78 -2.12 11.97 13.60
C PHE A 78 -2.23 11.11 14.85
N ALA A 79 -2.14 9.79 14.65
CA ALA A 79 -2.20 8.81 15.72
C ALA A 79 -1.13 7.73 15.53
N PRO A 80 -0.66 7.10 16.63
CA PRO A 80 0.15 5.88 16.55
C PRO A 80 -0.67 4.75 15.92
N MET A 81 -0.03 3.92 15.09
CA MET A 81 -0.67 2.82 14.39
C MET A 81 0.18 1.54 14.45
N GLY A 82 -0.50 0.42 14.73
CA GLY A 82 0.12 -0.89 14.83
C GLY A 82 0.82 -1.11 16.17
N ALA A 83 1.27 -2.35 16.40
CA ALA A 83 1.98 -2.72 17.62
C ALA A 83 3.25 -3.48 17.26
N LYS A 84 4.40 -3.02 17.76
CA LYS A 84 5.64 -3.81 17.75
C LYS A 84 5.61 -4.84 18.87
N ALA A 85 6.31 -5.96 18.68
CA ALA A 85 6.39 -7.01 19.69
C ALA A 85 7.05 -6.56 21.01
N CYS A 86 7.98 -5.60 20.94
CA CYS A 86 8.63 -4.96 22.09
C CYS A 86 7.82 -3.83 22.74
N GLY A 87 6.63 -3.51 22.20
CA GLY A 87 5.84 -2.35 22.57
C GLY A 87 6.07 -1.13 21.67
N GLY A 88 5.10 -0.21 21.69
CA GLY A 88 5.07 0.98 20.86
C GLY A 88 4.51 0.75 19.44
N PRO A 89 4.22 1.84 18.71
CA PRO A 89 3.67 1.76 17.36
C PRO A 89 4.68 1.28 16.31
N VAL A 90 4.14 0.74 15.21
CA VAL A 90 4.92 0.45 14.01
C VAL A 90 5.16 1.71 13.20
N SER A 91 4.15 2.58 13.13
CA SER A 91 4.18 3.86 12.41
C SER A 91 3.23 4.86 13.04
N TYR A 92 3.25 6.10 12.54
CA TYR A 92 2.17 7.06 12.76
C TYR A 92 1.39 7.23 11.46
N ILE A 93 0.11 7.58 11.57
CA ILE A 93 -0.76 7.85 10.42
C ILE A 93 -1.51 9.16 10.62
N ALA A 94 -1.51 10.01 9.58
CA ALA A 94 -2.29 11.24 9.55
C ALA A 94 -3.73 10.93 9.09
N TYR A 95 -4.72 11.52 9.75
CA TYR A 95 -6.13 11.35 9.43
C TYR A 95 -6.91 12.69 9.51
N PRO A 96 -8.01 12.83 8.77
CA PRO A 96 -8.88 14.01 8.84
C PRO A 96 -9.67 14.05 10.15
N LYS A 97 -9.65 15.18 10.87
CA LYS A 97 -10.36 15.33 12.16
C LYS A 97 -11.87 15.06 12.06
N LYS A 98 -12.47 15.30 10.89
CA LYS A 98 -13.90 15.07 10.66
C LYS A 98 -14.33 13.60 10.73
N ILE A 99 -13.39 12.65 10.59
CA ILE A 99 -13.64 11.20 10.75
C ILE A 99 -12.94 10.63 11.99
N GLU A 100 -12.49 11.49 12.92
CA GLU A 100 -11.66 11.09 14.06
C GLU A 100 -12.26 9.94 14.86
N THR A 101 -13.54 10.04 15.22
CA THR A 101 -14.20 9.00 16.01
C THR A 101 -14.19 7.64 15.33
N SER A 102 -14.51 7.56 14.03
CA SER A 102 -14.54 6.29 13.31
C SER A 102 -13.13 5.75 13.03
N ILE A 103 -12.20 6.62 12.64
CA ILE A 103 -10.86 6.20 12.24
C ILE A 103 -10.02 5.76 13.43
N LEU A 104 -10.15 6.41 14.59
CA LEU A 104 -9.44 6.00 15.81
C LEU A 104 -9.88 4.61 16.28
N THR A 105 -11.18 4.29 16.24
CA THR A 105 -11.66 2.94 16.55
C THR A 105 -11.08 1.89 15.61
N ARG A 106 -10.92 2.22 14.32
CA ARG A 106 -10.30 1.30 13.35
C ARG A 106 -8.80 1.12 13.58
N ILE A 107 -8.09 2.20 13.88
CA ILE A 107 -6.66 2.18 14.22
C ILE A 107 -6.42 1.35 15.48
N GLU A 108 -7.26 1.50 16.50
CA GLU A 108 -7.21 0.70 17.72
C GLU A 108 -7.44 -0.79 17.43
N ASN A 109 -8.48 -1.13 16.65
CA ASN A 109 -8.73 -2.51 16.24
C ASN A 109 -7.53 -3.13 15.49
N TYR A 110 -6.98 -2.40 14.52
CA TYR A 110 -5.77 -2.83 13.81
C TYR A 110 -4.59 -3.06 14.76
N THR A 111 -4.38 -2.13 15.69
CA THR A 111 -3.28 -2.19 16.68
C THR A 111 -3.43 -3.38 17.61
N GLN A 112 -4.64 -3.64 18.11
CA GLN A 112 -4.94 -4.78 18.96
C GLN A 112 -4.78 -6.10 18.20
N THR A 113 -5.32 -6.19 16.99
CA THR A 113 -5.18 -7.38 16.12
C THR A 113 -3.70 -7.68 15.84
N MET A 114 -2.88 -6.65 15.59
CA MET A 114 -1.45 -6.83 15.36
C MET A 114 -0.71 -7.28 16.62
N SER A 115 -1.11 -6.77 17.79
CA SER A 115 -0.58 -7.21 19.10
C SER A 115 -0.85 -8.70 19.33
N GLU A 116 -2.07 -9.16 19.03
CA GLU A 116 -2.46 -10.57 19.12
C GLU A 116 -1.71 -11.43 18.11
N PHE A 117 -1.58 -10.97 16.87
CA PHE A 117 -0.76 -11.62 15.84
C PHE A 117 0.69 -11.82 16.30
N ASN A 118 1.30 -10.77 16.85
CA ASN A 118 2.68 -10.84 17.35
C ASN A 118 2.85 -11.90 18.44
N LYS A 119 1.89 -11.97 19.37
CA LYS A 119 1.87 -12.97 20.45
C LYS A 119 1.65 -14.38 19.91
N LYS A 120 0.69 -14.55 18.99
CA LYS A 120 0.32 -15.85 18.39
C LYS A 120 1.50 -16.49 17.65
N TYR A 121 2.29 -15.69 16.94
CA TYR A 121 3.38 -16.17 16.09
C TYR A 121 4.79 -15.92 16.62
N GLY A 122 4.93 -15.44 17.86
CA GLY A 122 6.23 -15.19 18.47
C GLY A 122 7.09 -14.20 17.68
N ILE A 123 6.47 -13.15 17.12
CA ILE A 123 7.16 -12.16 16.30
C ILE A 123 8.19 -11.42 17.16
N THR A 124 9.41 -11.29 16.67
CA THR A 124 10.50 -10.53 17.32
C THR A 124 10.62 -9.15 16.70
N SER A 125 10.90 -8.12 17.51
CA SER A 125 11.18 -6.75 17.05
C SER A 125 12.65 -6.41 17.29
N ASP A 126 13.16 -5.48 16.49
CA ASP A 126 14.46 -4.80 16.68
C ASP A 126 14.54 -3.91 17.95
N CYS A 127 13.43 -3.79 18.70
CA CYS A 127 13.28 -2.91 19.86
C CYS A 127 13.57 -1.42 19.59
N MET A 128 13.55 -0.98 18.33
CA MET A 128 13.78 0.42 17.99
C MET A 128 12.51 1.24 18.21
N MET A 129 12.63 2.36 18.92
CA MET A 129 11.55 3.35 19.02
C MET A 129 11.51 4.20 17.75
N ILE A 130 10.31 4.46 17.25
CA ILE A 130 10.11 5.45 16.19
C ILE A 130 9.91 6.83 16.82
N ALA A 131 10.46 7.86 16.17
CA ALA A 131 10.21 9.24 16.59
C ALA A 131 8.72 9.58 16.41
N GLU A 132 8.18 10.38 17.31
CA GLU A 132 6.85 10.96 17.15
C GLU A 132 6.92 12.12 16.14
N PRO A 133 5.96 12.25 15.21
CA PRO A 133 5.89 13.41 14.32
C PRO A 133 5.76 14.72 15.10
N SER A 134 6.45 15.77 14.64
CA SER A 134 6.32 17.14 15.16
C SER A 134 5.12 17.88 14.57
N GLY A 135 4.51 17.38 13.48
CA GLY A 135 3.32 17.98 12.89
C GLY A 135 2.89 17.37 11.57
N ILE A 136 1.98 18.08 10.88
CA ILE A 136 1.44 17.71 9.57
C ILE A 136 1.58 18.90 8.62
N ARG A 137 1.92 18.62 7.36
CA ARG A 137 1.76 19.55 6.24
C ARG A 137 0.99 18.89 5.11
N CYS A 138 0.24 19.69 4.36
CA CYS A 138 -0.36 19.24 3.11
C CYS A 138 0.65 19.38 1.98
N GLN A 139 0.87 18.30 1.23
CA GLN A 139 1.66 18.28 0.00
C GLN A 139 0.93 17.46 -1.05
N ASP A 140 0.71 18.03 -2.24
CA ASP A 140 0.03 17.37 -3.35
C ASP A 140 -1.33 16.76 -2.94
N GLU A 141 -2.13 17.55 -2.22
CA GLU A 141 -3.43 17.17 -1.63
C GLU A 141 -3.37 16.00 -0.62
N LYS A 142 -2.18 15.60 -0.17
CA LYS A 142 -1.97 14.54 0.84
C LYS A 142 -1.42 15.10 2.14
N ALA A 143 -1.86 14.54 3.27
CA ALA A 143 -1.29 14.84 4.56
C ALA A 143 0.04 14.09 4.75
N VAL A 144 1.11 14.84 5.02
CA VAL A 144 2.46 14.31 5.22
C VAL A 144 2.91 14.64 6.64
N LEU A 145 3.37 13.63 7.37
CA LEU A 145 3.95 13.77 8.70
C LEU A 145 5.31 14.47 8.62
N ILE A 146 5.54 15.39 9.55
CA ILE A 146 6.83 16.07 9.74
C ILE A 146 7.50 15.44 10.95
N TYR A 147 8.78 15.11 10.83
CA TYR A 147 9.62 14.61 11.91
C TYR A 147 10.69 15.64 12.21
#